data_AF-A0A7X5N259-F1
#
_entry.id   AF-A0A7X5N259-F1
#
_cell.length_a   1.000
_cell.length_b   1.000
_cell.length_c   1.000
_cell.angle_alpha   90.00
_cell.angle_beta   90.00
_cell.angle_gamma   90.00
#
_symmetry.space_group_name_H-M   'P 1'
#
loop_
_entity.id
_entity.type
_entity.pdbx_description
1 polymer ?
#
loop_
_entity_poly.entity_id
_entity_poly.type
_entity_poly.pdbx_seq_one_letter_code
_entity_poly.pdbx_strand_id
1 'polypeptide(L)'
;LERDDFAKRFTGQQPIAIHEFLYPLVQGYDSVALKADVELGGTDQKFNLLMGRGLQEHYGQAPQVVLTMPLLEGLDGVAKMSKSLGNYIGINEPAIDIVTKTMKIGDELTWRWIDLLSFDISVAEAERLKAQVASGELHPR
;
A
#
# COMPACT_ATOMS: atom_id res chain seq x y z
N LEU A 1 9.51 21.27 -4.21
CA LEU A 1 10.20 20.08 -4.80
C LEU A 1 10.42 19.04 -3.69
N GLU A 2 9.33 18.61 -3.04
CA GLU A 2 9.34 17.75 -1.84
C GLU A 2 9.16 16.26 -2.15
N ARG A 3 9.06 15.89 -3.43
CA ARG A 3 9.13 14.48 -3.83
C ARG A 3 10.59 14.08 -3.90
N ASP A 4 11.04 13.24 -2.97
CA ASP A 4 12.41 12.72 -2.92
C ASP A 4 12.90 12.17 -4.28
N ASP A 5 11.99 11.60 -5.08
CA ASP A 5 12.28 11.12 -6.43
C ASP A 5 12.63 12.26 -7.41
N PHE A 6 11.87 13.35 -7.42
CA PHE A 6 12.18 14.51 -8.27
C PHE A 6 13.45 15.21 -7.80
N ALA A 7 13.67 15.34 -6.49
CA ALA A 7 14.90 15.91 -5.97
C ALA A 7 16.11 15.08 -6.40
N LYS A 8 16.06 13.74 -6.24
CA LYS A 8 17.13 12.82 -6.68
C LYS A 8 17.36 12.87 -8.19
N ARG A 9 16.29 12.84 -9.00
CA ARG A 9 16.40 12.88 -10.47
C ARG A 9 16.93 14.22 -10.96
N PHE A 10 16.50 15.33 -10.36
CA PHE A 10 16.99 16.66 -10.69
C PHE A 10 18.49 16.81 -10.37
N THR A 11 18.93 16.39 -9.17
CA THR A 11 20.35 16.35 -8.81
C THR A 11 21.15 15.40 -9.70
N GLY A 12 20.57 14.26 -10.07
CA GLY A 12 21.17 13.28 -10.97
C GLY A 12 21.10 13.62 -12.46
N GLN A 13 20.63 14.82 -12.83
CA GLN A 13 20.43 15.26 -14.22
C GLN A 13 19.61 14.29 -15.08
N GLN A 14 18.73 13.52 -14.45
CA GLN A 14 17.79 12.67 -15.17
C GLN A 14 16.62 13.53 -15.66
N PRO A 15 16.16 13.34 -16.91
CA PRO A 15 15.05 14.11 -17.44
C PRO A 15 13.80 13.96 -16.56
N ILE A 16 13.12 15.07 -16.27
CA ILE A 16 11.80 15.09 -15.62
C ILE A 16 10.85 15.77 -16.60
N ALA A 17 9.85 15.06 -17.09
CA ALA A 17 8.91 15.63 -18.03
C ALA A 17 7.87 16.49 -17.31
N ILE A 18 7.41 17.58 -17.96
CA ILE A 18 6.46 18.53 -17.35
C ILE A 18 5.17 17.85 -16.90
N HIS A 19 4.68 16.87 -17.65
CA HIS A 19 3.45 16.13 -17.29
C HIS A 19 3.58 15.35 -15.97
N GLU A 20 4.80 14.99 -15.56
CA GLU A 20 5.03 14.35 -14.25
C GLU A 20 4.72 15.30 -13.08
N PHE A 21 4.80 16.63 -13.29
CA PHE A 21 4.36 17.64 -12.32
C PHE A 21 2.85 17.87 -12.32
N LEU A 22 2.18 17.57 -13.43
CA LEU A 22 0.73 17.76 -13.55
C LEU A 22 -0.05 16.65 -12.83
N TYR A 23 0.49 15.43 -12.79
CA TYR A 23 -0.21 14.29 -12.21
C TYR A 23 -0.70 14.52 -10.76
N PRO A 24 0.13 14.99 -9.81
CA PRO A 24 -0.33 15.24 -8.44
C PRO A 24 -1.39 16.33 -8.34
N LEU A 25 -1.38 17.31 -9.25
CA LEU A 25 -2.39 18.38 -9.30
C LEU A 25 -3.73 17.83 -9.80
N VAL A 26 -3.70 16.99 -10.84
CA VAL A 26 -4.91 16.37 -11.38
C VAL A 26 -5.51 15.41 -10.37
N GLN A 27 -4.71 14.52 -9.76
CA GLN A 27 -5.18 13.64 -8.69
C GLN A 27 -5.75 14.43 -7.52
N GLY A 28 -5.06 15.48 -7.07
CA GLY A 28 -5.56 16.28 -5.96
C GLY A 28 -6.83 17.07 -6.31
N TYR A 29 -7.01 17.45 -7.58
CA TYR A 29 -8.25 18.07 -8.04
C TYR A 29 -9.44 17.09 -8.02
N ASP A 30 -9.21 15.79 -8.21
CA ASP A 30 -10.27 14.79 -8.05
C ASP A 30 -10.89 14.87 -6.64
N SER A 31 -10.07 15.08 -5.60
CA SER A 31 -10.58 15.29 -4.22
C SER A 31 -11.39 16.56 -4.06
N VAL A 32 -11.03 17.65 -4.76
CA VAL A 32 -11.81 18.90 -4.78
C VAL A 32 -13.16 18.69 -5.48
N ALA A 33 -13.17 17.97 -6.61
CA ALA A 33 -14.36 17.70 -7.38
C ALA A 33 -15.33 16.75 -6.64
N LEU A 34 -14.78 15.71 -6.00
CA LEU A 34 -15.52 14.74 -5.20
C LEU A 34 -15.89 15.26 -3.80
N LYS A 35 -15.27 16.36 -3.35
CA LYS A 35 -15.38 16.89 -1.98
C LYS A 35 -15.06 15.82 -0.94
N ALA A 36 -13.94 15.11 -1.16
CA ALA A 36 -13.56 13.98 -0.33
C ALA A 36 -13.32 14.40 1.13
N ASP A 37 -13.96 13.72 2.07
CA ASP A 37 -13.66 13.87 3.51
C ASP A 37 -12.45 13.02 3.93
N VAL A 38 -12.22 11.89 3.25
CA VAL A 38 -11.12 10.95 3.49
C VAL A 38 -10.60 10.41 2.17
N GLU A 39 -9.29 10.37 2.00
CA GLU A 39 -8.63 9.68 0.89
C GLU A 39 -7.65 8.64 1.43
N LEU A 40 -7.70 7.44 0.86
CA LEU A 40 -6.84 6.31 1.21
C LEU A 40 -5.81 6.08 0.10
N GLY A 41 -4.57 5.78 0.47
CA GLY A 41 -3.55 5.40 -0.49
C GLY A 41 -2.41 4.59 0.13
N GLY A 42 -1.47 4.14 -0.70
CA GLY A 42 -0.24 3.54 -0.23
C GLY A 42 0.69 4.57 0.44
N THR A 43 1.62 4.11 1.28
CA THR A 43 2.64 4.99 1.88
C THR A 43 3.49 5.75 0.86
N ASP A 44 3.65 5.21 -0.35
CA ASP A 44 4.32 5.83 -1.49
C ASP A 44 3.52 6.98 -2.14
N GLN A 45 2.23 7.11 -1.84
CA GLN A 45 1.34 8.14 -2.38
C GLN A 45 1.19 9.36 -1.47
N LYS A 46 1.85 9.40 -0.31
CA LYS A 46 1.68 10.46 0.69
C LYS A 46 1.75 11.88 0.12
N PHE A 47 2.71 12.14 -0.77
CA PHE A 47 2.85 13.45 -1.41
C PHE A 47 1.60 13.82 -2.23
N ASN A 48 1.10 12.91 -3.07
CA ASN A 48 -0.07 13.16 -3.91
C ASN A 48 -1.34 13.35 -3.07
N LEU A 49 -1.52 12.55 -2.01
CA LEU A 49 -2.66 12.69 -1.10
C LEU A 49 -2.66 14.05 -0.38
N LEU A 50 -1.48 14.54 0.02
CA LEU A 50 -1.34 15.87 0.62
C LEU A 50 -1.56 17.00 -0.38
N MET A 51 -1.30 16.78 -1.67
CA MET A 51 -1.66 17.74 -2.72
C MET A 51 -3.19 17.92 -2.82
N GLY A 52 -3.96 16.84 -2.77
CA GLY A 52 -5.43 16.91 -2.74
C GLY A 52 -5.95 17.69 -1.54
N ARG A 53 -5.40 17.39 -0.35
CA ARG A 53 -5.69 18.13 0.87
C ARG A 53 -5.43 19.63 0.73
N GLY A 54 -4.26 20.02 0.24
CA GLY A 54 -3.91 21.44 0.07
C GLY A 54 -4.75 22.14 -1.00
N LEU A 55 -5.13 21.44 -2.07
CA LEU A 55 -6.02 21.99 -3.09
C LEU A 55 -7.43 22.23 -2.54
N GLN A 56 -7.97 21.34 -1.71
CA GLN A 56 -9.27 21.58 -1.07
C GLN A 56 -9.26 22.85 -0.21
N GLU A 57 -8.20 23.08 0.58
CA GLU A 57 -8.04 24.33 1.36
C GLU A 57 -8.01 25.56 0.44
N HIS A 58 -7.28 25.49 -0.67
CA HIS A 58 -7.20 26.58 -1.64
C HIS A 58 -8.57 26.91 -2.29
N TYR A 59 -9.41 25.90 -2.50
CA TYR A 59 -10.77 26.04 -3.02
C TYR A 59 -11.81 26.34 -1.93
N GLY A 60 -11.39 26.59 -0.68
CA GLY A 60 -12.28 26.91 0.44
C GLY A 60 -13.11 25.72 0.94
N GLN A 61 -12.73 24.50 0.60
CA GLN A 61 -13.35 23.27 1.09
C GLN A 61 -12.68 22.80 2.38
N ALA A 62 -13.38 21.94 3.14
CA ALA A 62 -12.76 21.25 4.25
C ALA A 62 -11.68 20.27 3.73
N PRO A 63 -10.47 20.28 4.30
CA PRO A 63 -9.39 19.42 3.84
C PRO A 63 -9.59 17.96 4.27
N GLN A 64 -9.48 17.03 3.32
CA GLN A 64 -9.58 15.59 3.53
C GLN A 64 -8.61 15.08 4.60
N VAL A 65 -9.04 14.05 5.33
CA VAL A 65 -8.15 13.20 6.13
C VAL A 65 -7.40 12.26 5.19
N VAL A 66 -6.07 12.19 5.35
CA VAL A 66 -5.23 11.29 4.57
C VAL A 66 -4.91 10.05 5.41
N LEU A 67 -5.24 8.86 4.89
CA LEU A 67 -4.89 7.59 5.52
C LEU A 67 -3.99 6.78 4.59
N THR A 68 -2.80 6.43 5.07
CA THR A 68 -1.84 5.63 4.30
C THR A 68 -1.77 4.20 4.81
N MET A 69 -1.84 3.23 3.89
CA MET A 69 -1.66 1.81 4.16
C MET A 69 -0.23 1.36 3.80
N PRO A 70 0.36 0.41 4.53
CA PRO A 70 1.66 -0.14 4.19
C PRO A 70 1.61 -0.86 2.84
N LEU A 71 2.75 -0.91 2.17
CA LEU A 71 2.91 -1.76 0.99
C LEU A 71 3.05 -3.22 1.45
N LEU A 72 2.26 -4.11 0.84
CA LEU A 72 2.32 -5.53 1.14
C LEU A 72 3.66 -6.11 0.70
N GLU A 73 4.31 -6.85 1.60
CA GLU A 73 5.52 -7.61 1.30
C GLU A 73 5.19 -8.78 0.36
N GLY A 74 6.09 -9.05 -0.58
CA GLY A 74 5.94 -10.15 -1.53
C GLY A 74 6.20 -11.52 -0.90
N LEU A 75 6.17 -12.57 -1.72
CA LEU A 75 6.41 -13.95 -1.29
C LEU A 75 7.77 -14.18 -0.60
N ASP A 76 8.73 -13.27 -0.78
CA ASP A 76 10.05 -13.31 -0.14
C ASP A 76 10.05 -12.72 1.29
N GLY A 77 8.99 -12.02 1.71
CA GLY A 77 8.85 -11.39 3.02
C GLY A 77 9.75 -10.20 3.31
N VAL A 78 10.52 -9.73 2.32
CA VAL A 78 11.51 -8.65 2.50
C VAL A 78 11.20 -7.48 1.59
N ALA A 79 11.01 -7.74 0.30
CA ALA A 79 10.74 -6.70 -0.66
C ALA A 79 9.23 -6.48 -0.78
N LYS A 80 8.83 -5.25 -1.12
CA LYS A 80 7.45 -4.99 -1.52
C LYS A 80 7.06 -5.91 -2.67
N MET A 81 5.80 -6.33 -2.70
CA MET A 81 5.27 -7.16 -3.76
C MET A 81 5.41 -6.46 -5.11
N SER A 82 6.03 -7.13 -6.09
CA SER A 82 6.27 -6.60 -7.43
C SER A 82 6.32 -7.70 -8.48
N LYS A 83 5.73 -7.41 -9.65
CA LYS A 83 5.86 -8.28 -10.83
C LYS A 83 7.31 -8.41 -11.30
N SER A 84 8.09 -7.34 -11.21
CA SER A 84 9.49 -7.34 -11.66
C SER A 84 10.40 -8.20 -10.79
N LEU A 85 10.06 -8.36 -9.50
CA LEU A 85 10.81 -9.18 -8.56
C LEU A 85 10.34 -10.65 -8.57
N GLY A 86 9.25 -10.96 -9.27
CA GLY A 86 8.67 -12.30 -9.30
C GLY A 86 8.06 -12.75 -7.97
N ASN A 87 7.95 -11.86 -6.98
CA ASN A 87 7.47 -12.16 -5.63
C ASN A 87 5.96 -11.84 -5.44
N TYR A 88 5.18 -11.87 -6.53
CA TYR A 88 3.78 -11.42 -6.54
C TYR A 88 2.76 -12.55 -6.69
N ILE A 89 1.55 -12.27 -6.23
CA ILE A 89 0.35 -13.04 -6.54
C ILE A 89 -0.58 -12.13 -7.36
N GLY A 90 -0.83 -12.48 -8.62
CA GLY A 90 -1.78 -11.78 -9.46
C GLY A 90 -3.22 -12.14 -9.10
N ILE A 91 -4.09 -11.13 -9.03
CA ILE A 91 -5.53 -11.32 -8.74
C ILE A 91 -6.23 -12.12 -9.86
N ASN A 92 -5.73 -12.02 -11.10
CA ASN A 92 -6.28 -12.72 -12.26
C ASN A 92 -5.38 -13.90 -12.69
N GLU A 93 -5.00 -14.73 -11.73
CA GLU A 93 -4.28 -15.99 -11.96
C GLU A 93 -5.21 -17.19 -11.75
N PRO A 94 -4.90 -18.38 -12.31
CA PRO A 94 -5.60 -19.61 -11.97
C PRO A 94 -5.65 -19.83 -10.45
N ALA A 95 -6.79 -20.27 -9.92
CA ALA A 95 -6.98 -20.45 -8.47
C ALA A 95 -5.90 -21.33 -7.84
N ILE A 96 -5.48 -22.40 -8.54
CA ILE A 96 -4.42 -23.29 -8.09
C ILE A 96 -3.07 -22.57 -7.95
N ASP A 97 -2.78 -21.61 -8.82
CA ASP A 97 -1.53 -20.84 -8.77
C ASP A 97 -1.56 -19.86 -7.59
N ILE A 98 -2.69 -19.20 -7.35
CA ILE A 98 -2.89 -18.32 -6.19
C ILE A 98 -2.67 -19.09 -4.88
N VAL A 99 -3.31 -20.26 -4.74
CA VAL A 99 -3.14 -21.12 -3.55
C VAL A 99 -1.69 -21.57 -3.42
N THR A 100 -1.08 -22.07 -4.51
CA THR A 100 0.30 -22.55 -4.49
C THR A 100 1.30 -21.46 -4.12
N LYS A 101 1.10 -20.24 -4.60
CA LYS A 101 1.94 -19.09 -4.25
C LYS A 101 1.74 -18.66 -2.81
N THR A 102 0.49 -18.61 -2.33
CA THR A 102 0.16 -18.25 -0.94
C THR A 102 0.82 -19.23 0.03
N MET A 103 0.86 -20.52 -0.29
CA MET A 103 1.54 -21.56 0.51
C MET A 103 3.08 -21.40 0.62
N LYS A 104 3.69 -20.51 -0.16
CA LYS A 104 5.13 -20.20 -0.09
C LYS A 104 5.44 -19.11 0.93
N ILE A 105 4.43 -18.44 1.46
CA ILE A 105 4.59 -17.39 2.47
C ILE A 105 5.14 -18.03 3.74
N GLY A 106 6.15 -17.40 4.33
CA GLY A 106 6.74 -17.84 5.60
C GLY A 106 5.81 -17.62 6.79
N ASP A 107 5.98 -18.39 7.85
CA ASP A 107 5.11 -18.37 9.03
C ASP A 107 5.03 -16.98 9.67
N GLU A 108 6.15 -16.24 9.76
CA GLU A 108 6.16 -14.87 10.28
C GLU A 108 5.36 -13.90 9.39
N LEU A 109 5.50 -14.02 8.07
CA LEU A 109 4.83 -13.16 7.10
C LEU A 109 3.32 -13.46 7.01
N THR A 110 2.91 -14.68 7.35
CA THR A 110 1.51 -15.11 7.34
C THR A 110 0.64 -14.20 8.22
N TRP A 111 1.10 -13.84 9.41
CA TRP A 111 0.37 -12.94 10.31
C TRP A 111 0.17 -11.55 9.70
N ARG A 112 1.22 -11.02 9.06
CA ARG A 112 1.15 -9.74 8.37
C ARG A 112 0.12 -9.74 7.23
N TRP A 113 0.03 -10.85 6.50
CA TRP A 113 -0.96 -11.02 5.44
C TRP A 113 -2.37 -11.19 5.99
N ILE A 114 -2.54 -11.90 7.10
CA ILE A 114 -3.83 -12.00 7.80
C ILE A 114 -4.32 -10.61 8.19
N ASP A 115 -3.48 -9.80 8.85
CA ASP A 115 -3.84 -8.45 9.29
C ASP A 115 -4.26 -7.52 8.15
N LEU A 116 -3.64 -7.67 6.97
CA LEU A 116 -3.86 -6.76 5.83
C LEU A 116 -4.91 -7.24 4.84
N LEU A 117 -5.18 -8.55 4.75
CA LEU A 117 -5.97 -9.14 3.67
C LEU A 117 -7.14 -10.00 4.16
N SER A 118 -7.12 -10.49 5.40
CA SER A 118 -8.17 -11.37 5.87
C SER A 118 -9.45 -10.59 6.21
N PHE A 119 -10.57 -11.04 5.65
CA PHE A 119 -11.89 -10.58 6.05
C PHE A 119 -12.51 -11.45 7.15
N ASP A 120 -12.01 -12.67 7.33
CA ASP A 120 -12.59 -13.68 8.22
C ASP A 120 -11.92 -13.68 9.60
N ILE A 121 -10.61 -13.40 9.65
CA ILE A 121 -9.85 -13.40 10.89
C ILE A 121 -9.74 -11.96 11.41
N SER A 122 -10.40 -11.68 12.53
CA SER A 122 -10.25 -10.41 13.23
C SER A 122 -8.86 -10.25 13.86
N VAL A 123 -8.46 -9.01 14.16
CA VAL A 123 -7.18 -8.73 14.84
C VAL A 123 -7.05 -9.49 16.17
N ALA A 124 -8.13 -9.55 16.97
CA ALA A 124 -8.12 -10.27 18.24
C ALA A 124 -8.00 -11.79 18.06
N GLU A 125 -8.60 -12.32 16.98
CA GLU A 125 -8.47 -13.72 16.58
C GLU A 125 -7.05 -14.04 16.14
N ALA A 126 -6.46 -13.21 15.28
CA ALA A 126 -5.09 -13.36 14.80
C ALA A 126 -4.08 -13.42 15.96
N GLU A 127 -4.20 -12.51 16.94
CA GLU A 127 -3.33 -12.50 18.12
C GLU A 127 -3.47 -13.77 18.96
N ARG A 128 -4.70 -14.31 19.11
CA ARG A 128 -4.91 -15.57 19.82
C ARG A 128 -4.27 -16.75 19.08
N LEU A 129 -4.52 -16.87 17.77
CA LEU A 129 -3.94 -17.94 16.94
C LEU A 129 -2.41 -17.89 16.97
N LYS A 130 -1.83 -16.70 16.88
CA LYS A 130 -0.39 -16.49 16.98
C LYS A 130 0.19 -16.95 18.32
N ALA A 131 -0.52 -16.70 19.43
CA ALA A 131 -0.12 -17.20 20.74
C ALA A 131 -0.20 -18.73 20.86
N GLN A 132 -1.24 -19.36 20.28
CA GLN A 132 -1.38 -20.83 20.25
C GLN A 132 -0.32 -21.51 19.40
N VAL A 133 0.10 -20.87 18.29
CA VAL A 133 1.23 -21.35 17.48
C VAL A 133 2.53 -21.24 18.27
N ALA A 134 2.75 -20.11 18.97
CA ALA A 134 3.95 -19.91 19.78
C ALA A 134 4.05 -20.88 20.98
N SER A 135 2.91 -21.31 21.54
CA SER A 135 2.87 -22.30 22.62
C SER A 135 2.99 -23.75 22.15
N GLY A 136 2.89 -23.99 20.83
CA GLY A 136 2.87 -25.33 20.24
C GLY A 136 1.53 -26.06 20.35
N GLU A 137 0.47 -25.37 20.79
CA GLU A 137 -0.90 -25.91 20.83
C GLU A 137 -1.47 -26.06 19.42
N LEU A 138 -1.11 -25.14 18.51
CA LEU A 138 -1.55 -25.13 17.13
C LEU A 138 -0.36 -25.23 16.18
N HIS A 139 -0.48 -26.05 15.14
CA HIS A 139 0.50 -26.06 14.06
C HIS A 139 0.23 -24.88 13.10
N PRO A 140 1.25 -24.14 12.63
CA PRO A 140 1.08 -22.93 11.80
C PRO A 140 0.51 -23.18 10.39
N ARG A 141 0.43 -24.44 9.95
CA ARG A 141 -0.13 -24.87 8.67
C ARG A 141 -1.30 -25.81 8.85
#